data_AF-A0A2P2DXJ4-F1
#
_entry.id   AF-A0A2P2DXJ4-F1
#
_cell.length_a   1.000
_cell.length_b   1.000
_cell.length_c   1.000
_cell.angle_alpha   90.00
_cell.angle_beta   90.00
_cell.angle_gamma   90.00
#
_symmetry.space_group_name_H-M   'P 1'
#
loop_
_entity.id
_entity.type
_entity.pdbx_description
1 polymer ?
#
loop_
_entity_poly.entity_id
_entity_poly.type
_entity_poly.pdbx_seq_one_letter_code
_entity_poly.pdbx_strand_id
1 'polypeptide(L)'
;MLEEALAFFQLNESSSELDLKNQYQRLAKRYHPDAGEYDSAVMFLELQRHYEFLKEWWNTQQSFVWLEKKSSKAKDPIFEMYKLAKEKETIAILQYFEKNKNTPLVLEDDKNKGIESLRKALEPVREIYREITFKYPNSIWAKDSEESLQRISVWWK
;
A
#
# COMPACT_ATOMS: atom_id res chain seq x y z
N MET A 1 6.13 1.58 13.72
CA MET A 1 7.44 2.08 14.20
C MET A 1 7.56 3.61 14.20
N LEU A 2 7.40 4.34 13.08
CA LEU A 2 7.43 5.82 13.12
C LEU A 2 6.27 6.43 13.92
N GLU A 3 5.04 6.02 13.62
CA GLU A 3 3.84 6.48 14.34
C GLU A 3 3.90 6.18 15.83
N GLU A 4 4.38 5.00 16.21
CA GLU A 4 4.57 4.59 17.61
C GLU A 4 5.59 5.49 18.32
N ALA A 5 6.72 5.78 17.66
CA ALA A 5 7.73 6.67 18.22
C ALA A 5 7.21 8.11 18.34
N LEU A 6 6.49 8.62 17.34
CA LEU A 6 5.88 9.95 17.41
C LEU A 6 4.82 10.02 18.53
N ALA A 7 3.98 8.99 18.66
CA ALA A 7 2.98 8.89 19.72
C ALA A 7 3.64 8.86 21.11
N PHE A 8 4.75 8.14 21.27
CA PHE A 8 5.53 8.10 22.52
C PHE A 8 5.99 9.49 22.95
N PHE A 9 6.46 10.31 22.00
CA PHE A 9 6.88 11.69 22.26
C PHE A 9 5.74 12.72 22.23
N GLN A 10 4.49 12.29 21.98
CA GLN A 10 3.34 13.17 21.74
C GLN A 10 3.59 14.18 20.62
N LEU A 11 4.34 13.76 19.61
CA LEU A 11 4.66 14.53 18.42
C LEU A 11 3.72 14.14 17.27
N ASN A 12 3.67 15.02 16.27
CA ASN A 12 2.94 14.81 15.03
C ASN A 12 3.87 15.03 13.83
N GLU A 13 3.37 14.73 12.63
CA GLU A 13 4.15 14.82 11.39
C GLU A 13 4.62 16.25 11.07
N SER A 14 3.95 17.28 11.61
CA SER A 14 4.33 18.68 11.48
C SER A 14 5.35 19.16 12.53
N SER A 15 5.77 18.28 13.44
CA SER A 15 6.75 18.61 14.48
C SER A 15 8.15 18.77 13.89
N SER A 16 8.97 19.61 14.53
CA SER A 16 10.35 19.88 14.12
C SER A 16 11.37 19.08 14.94
N GLU A 17 12.63 19.07 14.49
CA GLU A 17 13.75 18.51 15.28
C GLU A 17 13.87 19.16 16.67
N LEU A 18 13.54 20.46 16.77
CA LEU A 18 13.58 21.19 18.01
C LEU A 18 12.51 20.67 18.98
N ASP A 19 11.32 20.35 18.46
CA ASP A 19 10.24 19.75 19.25
C ASP A 19 10.64 18.37 19.78
N LEU A 20 11.29 17.54 18.94
CA LEU A 20 11.84 16.26 19.38
C LEU A 20 12.88 16.42 20.50
N LYS A 21 13.83 17.35 20.36
CA LYS A 21 14.84 17.62 21.40
C LYS A 21 14.22 18.11 22.70
N ASN A 22 13.24 19.00 22.62
CA ASN A 22 12.54 19.54 23.78
C ASN A 22 11.73 18.46 24.51
N GLN A 23 11.01 17.61 23.76
CA GLN A 23 10.27 16.50 24.33
C GLN A 23 11.18 15.45 24.95
N TYR A 24 12.30 15.13 24.30
CA TYR A 24 13.31 14.23 24.87
C TYR A 24 13.85 14.76 26.19
N GLN A 25 14.25 16.02 26.27
CA GLN A 25 14.75 16.59 27.53
C GLN A 25 13.68 16.57 28.63
N ARG A 26 12.42 16.83 28.28
CA ARG A 26 11.29 16.77 29.22
C ARG A 26 11.08 15.35 29.76
N LEU A 27 11.01 14.36 28.89
CA LEU A 27 10.77 12.96 29.26
C LEU A 27 12.00 12.33 29.94
N ALA A 28 13.21 12.67 29.52
CA ALA A 28 14.45 12.19 30.12
C ALA A 28 14.57 12.64 31.58
N LYS A 29 14.17 13.87 31.91
CA LYS A 29 14.10 14.33 33.31
C LYS A 29 13.04 13.57 34.11
N ARG A 30 11.95 13.16 33.47
CA ARG A 30 10.81 12.50 34.12
C ARG A 30 11.05 11.02 34.39
N TYR A 31 11.75 10.34 33.49
CA TYR A 31 12.07 8.91 33.56
C TYR A 31 13.51 8.63 33.97
N HIS A 32 14.28 9.64 34.39
CA HIS A 32 15.66 9.42 34.82
C HIS A 32 15.69 8.48 36.03
N PRO A 33 16.46 7.38 36.00
CA PRO A 33 16.48 6.40 37.09
C PRO A 33 16.92 7.01 38.43
N ASP A 34 17.81 8.01 38.40
CA ASP A 34 18.33 8.63 39.63
C ASP A 34 17.55 9.87 40.12
N ALA A 35 16.61 10.41 39.32
CA ALA A 35 16.01 11.74 39.58
C ALA A 35 14.55 11.91 39.11
N GLY A 36 13.95 10.88 38.52
CA GLY A 36 12.65 10.94 37.87
C GLY A 36 11.45 10.80 38.82
N GLU A 37 10.27 11.17 38.30
CA GLU A 37 8.97 11.00 38.98
C GLU A 37 8.50 9.53 38.96
N TYR A 38 9.09 8.72 38.07
CA TYR A 38 8.82 7.28 37.92
C TYR A 38 10.13 6.51 37.90
N ASP A 39 10.26 5.55 38.82
CA ASP A 39 11.40 4.65 38.89
C ASP A 39 11.23 3.49 37.89
N SER A 40 11.43 3.78 36.61
CA SER A 40 11.30 2.79 35.54
C SER A 40 12.45 2.89 34.56
N ALA A 41 13.53 2.16 34.85
CA ALA A 41 14.64 1.96 33.93
C ALA A 41 14.17 1.46 32.55
N VAL A 42 13.07 0.70 32.50
CA VAL A 42 12.45 0.22 31.26
C VAL A 42 11.94 1.37 30.41
N MET A 43 11.24 2.34 31.01
CA MET A 43 10.72 3.51 30.29
C MET A 43 11.83 4.42 29.78
N PHE A 44 12.96 4.51 30.50
CA PHE A 44 14.12 5.27 30.05
C PHE A 44 14.82 4.62 28.85
N LEU A 45 14.97 3.29 28.85
CA LEU A 45 15.51 2.55 27.70
C LEU A 45 14.62 2.67 26.47
N GLU A 46 13.29 2.61 26.66
CA GLU A 46 12.32 2.78 25.58
C GLU A 46 12.34 4.21 25.01
N LEU A 47 12.46 5.22 25.88
CA LEU A 47 12.67 6.62 25.49
C LEU A 47 13.92 6.78 24.61
N GLN A 48 15.06 6.20 25.02
CA GLN A 48 16.30 6.26 24.25
C GLN A 48 16.14 5.59 22.88
N ARG A 49 15.52 4.41 22.84
CA ARG A 49 15.26 3.66 21.60
C ARG A 49 14.42 4.47 20.61
N HIS A 50 13.32 5.07 21.06
CA HIS A 50 12.47 5.87 20.18
C HIS A 50 13.16 7.18 19.75
N TYR A 51 13.96 7.79 20.62
CA TYR A 51 14.73 8.99 20.27
C TYR A 51 15.80 8.72 19.20
N GLU A 52 16.57 7.65 19.35
CA GLU A 52 17.58 7.26 18.37
C GLU A 52 16.95 6.98 17.01
N PHE A 53 15.85 6.22 16.98
CA PHE A 53 15.08 5.97 15.76
C PHE A 53 14.61 7.27 15.09
N LEU A 54 13.98 8.18 15.85
CA LEU A 54 13.48 9.44 15.28
C LEU A 54 14.61 10.36 14.82
N LYS A 55 15.76 10.36 15.50
CA LYS A 55 16.93 11.13 15.11
C LYS A 55 17.56 10.60 13.82
N GLU A 56 17.69 9.28 13.67
CA GLU A 56 18.16 8.65 12.43
C GLU A 56 17.18 8.91 11.28
N TRP A 57 15.87 8.81 11.55
CA TRP A 57 14.82 9.16 10.60
C TRP A 57 14.94 10.61 10.13
N TRP A 58 15.07 11.55 11.06
CA TRP A 58 15.22 12.97 10.75
C TRP A 58 16.50 13.27 9.96
N ASN A 59 17.63 12.66 10.31
CA ASN A 59 18.87 12.80 9.55
C ASN A 59 18.73 12.31 8.10
N THR A 60 17.85 11.34 7.86
CA THR A 60 17.61 10.76 6.53
C THR A 60 16.56 11.54 5.73
N GLN A 61 15.48 11.98 6.37
CA GLN A 61 14.27 12.50 5.70
C GLN A 61 14.03 14.00 5.92
N GLN A 62 14.71 14.61 6.89
CA GLN A 62 14.50 15.99 7.37
C GLN A 62 13.02 16.36 7.65
N SER A 63 12.17 15.35 7.88
CA SER A 63 10.75 15.50 8.15
C SER A 63 10.21 14.25 8.86
N PHE A 64 9.18 14.41 9.68
CA PHE A 64 8.44 13.30 10.28
C PHE A 64 7.23 12.86 9.45
N VAL A 65 7.05 13.47 8.28
CA VAL A 65 6.11 12.99 7.29
C VAL A 65 6.61 11.65 6.79
N TRP A 66 5.72 10.67 6.71
CA TRP A 66 5.97 9.48 5.92
C TRP A 66 5.93 9.88 4.44
N LEU A 67 7.03 10.48 3.97
CA LEU A 67 7.34 10.46 2.56
C LEU A 67 7.67 9.02 2.27
N GLU A 68 6.65 8.28 1.83
CA GLU A 68 6.81 7.02 1.13
C GLU A 68 8.07 7.18 0.30
N LYS A 69 9.16 6.51 0.70
CA LYS A 69 10.42 6.56 -0.06
C LYS A 69 9.99 6.07 -1.43
N LYS A 70 9.76 7.00 -2.35
CA LYS A 70 9.74 6.73 -3.78
C LYS A 70 11.17 6.29 -4.04
N SER A 71 11.44 5.03 -3.76
CA SER A 71 12.60 4.34 -4.26
C SER A 71 12.58 4.66 -5.74
N SER A 72 13.58 5.40 -6.18
CA SER A 72 13.80 5.79 -7.56
C SER A 72 14.22 4.57 -8.38
N LYS A 73 13.47 3.46 -8.28
CA LYS A 73 13.20 2.68 -9.47
C LYS A 73 12.29 3.59 -10.27
N ALA A 74 12.78 4.10 -11.40
CA ALA A 74 11.93 4.75 -12.38
C ALA A 74 10.60 3.99 -12.40
N LYS A 75 9.49 4.64 -12.02
CA LYS A 75 8.18 4.01 -11.98
C LYS A 75 8.04 3.30 -13.30
N ASP A 76 8.09 1.97 -13.28
CA ASP A 76 7.99 1.20 -14.50
C ASP A 76 6.64 1.62 -15.11
N PRO A 77 6.64 2.34 -16.25
CA PRO A 77 5.39 2.88 -16.79
C PRO A 77 4.40 1.74 -17.09
N ILE A 78 4.91 0.53 -17.29
CA ILE A 78 4.15 -0.69 -17.49
C ILE A 78 3.49 -1.15 -16.19
N PHE A 79 4.15 -0.97 -15.04
CA PHE A 79 3.60 -1.37 -13.75
C PHE A 79 2.32 -0.61 -13.41
N GLU A 80 2.23 0.69 -13.68
CA GLU A 80 1.01 1.46 -13.42
C GLU A 80 -0.15 1.00 -14.33
N MET A 81 0.13 0.71 -15.61
CA MET A 81 -0.86 0.14 -16.54
C MET A 81 -1.34 -1.23 -16.07
N TYR A 82 -0.40 -2.10 -15.71
CA TYR A 82 -0.67 -3.44 -15.20
C TYR A 82 -1.48 -3.40 -13.89
N LYS A 83 -1.07 -2.56 -12.94
CA LYS A 83 -1.75 -2.38 -11.66
C LYS A 83 -3.19 -1.93 -11.86
N LEU A 84 -3.41 -0.92 -12.71
CA LEU A 84 -4.75 -0.44 -13.04
C LEU A 84 -5.62 -1.53 -13.66
N ALA A 85 -5.05 -2.37 -14.54
CA ALA A 85 -5.77 -3.51 -15.13
C ALA A 85 -6.19 -4.54 -14.07
N LYS A 86 -5.29 -4.91 -13.15
CA LYS A 86 -5.59 -5.87 -12.06
C LYS A 86 -6.67 -5.35 -11.11
N GLU A 87 -6.62 -4.07 -10.76
CA GLU A 87 -7.64 -3.44 -9.91
C GLU A 87 -9.01 -3.48 -10.59
N LYS A 88 -9.09 -3.08 -11.87
CA LYS A 88 -10.33 -3.12 -12.65
C LYS A 88 -10.87 -4.54 -12.84
N GLU A 89 -10.00 -5.51 -13.12
CA GLU A 89 -10.35 -6.92 -13.21
C GLU A 89 -11.02 -7.39 -11.93
N THR A 90 -10.38 -7.13 -10.79
CA THR A 90 -10.85 -7.52 -9.47
C THR A 90 -12.21 -6.90 -9.17
N ILE A 91 -12.35 -5.59 -9.40
CA ILE A 91 -13.60 -4.86 -9.18
C ILE A 91 -14.73 -5.44 -10.04
N ALA A 92 -14.47 -5.69 -11.33
CA ALA A 92 -15.49 -6.22 -12.24
C ALA A 92 -15.97 -7.61 -11.81
N ILE A 93 -15.04 -8.50 -11.46
CA ILE A 93 -15.35 -9.86 -11.00
C ILE A 93 -16.11 -9.83 -9.67
N LEU A 94 -15.67 -9.03 -8.70
CA LEU A 94 -16.34 -8.89 -7.41
C LEU A 94 -17.77 -8.36 -7.57
N GLN A 95 -17.96 -7.29 -8.35
CA GLN A 95 -19.28 -6.73 -8.61
C GLN A 95 -20.22 -7.73 -9.28
N TYR A 96 -19.70 -8.57 -10.17
CA TYR A 96 -20.46 -9.65 -10.78
C TYR A 96 -20.90 -10.67 -9.72
N PHE A 97 -19.99 -11.16 -8.88
CA PHE A 97 -20.35 -12.13 -7.85
C PHE A 97 -21.29 -11.55 -6.79
N GLU A 98 -21.12 -10.28 -6.42
CA GLU A 98 -22.03 -9.60 -5.48
C GLU A 98 -23.47 -9.52 -6.00
N LYS A 99 -23.64 -9.22 -7.28
CA LYS A 99 -24.96 -9.16 -7.92
C LYS A 99 -25.58 -10.55 -8.11
N ASN A 100 -24.77 -11.60 -8.18
CA ASN A 100 -25.18 -12.97 -8.48
C ASN A 100 -24.95 -13.95 -7.30
N LYS A 101 -24.88 -13.46 -6.05
CA LYS A 101 -24.51 -14.25 -4.85
C LYS A 101 -25.27 -15.55 -4.65
N ASN A 102 -26.51 -15.63 -5.14
CA ASN A 102 -27.41 -16.78 -4.98
C ASN A 102 -27.77 -17.45 -6.31
N THR A 103 -27.04 -17.13 -7.39
CA THR A 103 -27.30 -17.66 -8.72
C THR A 103 -26.17 -18.60 -9.11
N PRO A 104 -26.46 -19.82 -9.58
CA PRO A 104 -25.44 -20.71 -10.11
C PRO A 104 -24.64 -20.01 -11.22
N LEU A 105 -23.33 -20.25 -11.25
CA LEU A 105 -22.47 -19.71 -12.29
C LEU A 105 -22.80 -20.38 -13.63
N VAL A 106 -23.52 -19.66 -14.48
CA VAL A 106 -23.86 -20.09 -15.85
C VAL A 106 -23.22 -19.13 -16.83
N LEU A 107 -22.37 -19.64 -17.72
CA LEU A 107 -21.61 -18.84 -18.69
C LEU A 107 -22.39 -18.45 -19.96
N GLU A 108 -23.50 -19.13 -20.21
CA GLU A 108 -24.37 -18.90 -21.38
C GLU A 108 -25.11 -17.55 -21.28
N ASP A 109 -24.99 -16.72 -22.33
CA ASP A 109 -25.56 -15.37 -22.40
C ASP A 109 -27.08 -15.35 -22.21
N ASP A 110 -27.77 -16.32 -22.79
CA ASP A 110 -29.24 -16.42 -22.75
C ASP A 110 -29.77 -16.67 -21.34
N LYS A 111 -28.92 -17.20 -20.44
CA LYS A 111 -29.29 -17.57 -19.07
C LYS A 111 -28.70 -16.64 -18.02
N ASN A 112 -27.76 -15.76 -18.37
CA ASN A 112 -27.08 -14.90 -17.41
C ASN A 112 -26.78 -13.49 -17.96
N LYS A 113 -27.77 -12.59 -17.82
CA LYS A 113 -27.61 -11.17 -18.16
C LYS A 113 -26.48 -10.46 -17.39
N GLY A 114 -26.06 -11.01 -16.23
CA GLY A 114 -24.94 -10.49 -15.45
C GLY A 114 -23.60 -10.64 -16.17
N ILE A 115 -23.45 -11.66 -17.01
CA ILE A 115 -22.21 -11.92 -17.75
C ILE A 115 -21.98 -10.90 -18.85
N GLU A 116 -23.03 -10.44 -19.54
CA GLU A 116 -22.89 -9.37 -20.53
C GLU A 116 -22.30 -8.10 -19.90
N SER A 117 -22.76 -7.76 -18.69
CA SER A 117 -22.23 -6.62 -17.94
C SER A 117 -20.78 -6.84 -17.50
N LEU A 118 -20.44 -8.05 -17.05
CA LEU A 118 -19.08 -8.42 -16.69
C LEU A 118 -18.13 -8.34 -17.90
N ARG A 119 -18.52 -8.86 -19.05
CA ARG A 119 -17.73 -8.79 -20.30
C ARG A 119 -17.47 -7.35 -20.71
N LYS A 120 -18.49 -6.48 -20.66
CA LYS A 120 -18.32 -5.04 -20.94
C LYS A 120 -17.33 -4.38 -19.98
N ALA A 121 -17.32 -4.76 -18.71
CA ALA A 121 -16.37 -4.24 -17.72
C ALA A 121 -14.95 -4.80 -17.89
N LEU A 122 -14.81 -6.05 -18.35
CA LEU A 122 -13.52 -6.72 -18.57
C LEU A 122 -12.89 -6.41 -19.93
N GLU A 123 -13.65 -5.97 -20.93
CA GLU A 123 -13.09 -5.60 -22.25
C GLU A 123 -11.97 -4.54 -22.18
N PRO A 124 -12.12 -3.41 -21.46
CA PRO A 124 -11.01 -2.45 -21.34
C PRO A 124 -9.80 -3.04 -20.59
N VAL A 125 -10.01 -4.02 -19.71
CA VAL A 125 -8.92 -4.72 -19.00
C VAL A 125 -8.13 -5.60 -19.99
N ARG A 126 -8.83 -6.34 -20.87
CA ARG A 126 -8.19 -7.14 -21.93
C ARG A 126 -7.34 -6.28 -22.85
N GLU A 127 -7.82 -5.11 -23.23
CA GLU A 127 -7.06 -4.20 -24.09
C GLU A 127 -5.77 -3.74 -23.42
N ILE A 128 -5.80 -3.42 -22.12
CA ILE A 128 -4.58 -3.05 -21.39
C ILE A 128 -3.58 -4.22 -21.35
N TYR A 129 -4.04 -5.45 -21.05
CA TYR A 129 -3.14 -6.60 -21.05
C TYR A 129 -2.57 -6.91 -22.43
N ARG A 130 -3.37 -6.80 -23.50
CA ARG A 130 -2.90 -6.93 -24.89
C ARG A 130 -1.88 -5.87 -25.24
N GLU A 131 -2.09 -4.64 -24.79
CA GLU A 131 -1.15 -3.56 -24.99
C GLU A 131 0.18 -3.84 -24.29
N ILE A 132 0.15 -4.36 -23.06
CA ILE A 132 1.35 -4.75 -22.31
C ILE A 132 2.11 -5.87 -23.03
N THR A 133 1.41 -6.94 -23.44
CA THR A 133 2.05 -8.08 -24.11
C THR A 133 2.61 -7.72 -25.49
N PHE A 134 1.93 -6.85 -26.23
CA PHE A 134 2.36 -6.44 -27.57
C PHE A 134 3.48 -5.40 -27.55
N LYS A 135 3.34 -4.33 -26.75
CA LYS A 135 4.31 -3.22 -26.74
C LYS A 135 5.53 -3.51 -25.87
N TYR A 136 5.39 -4.37 -24.86
CA TYR A 136 6.44 -4.62 -23.88
C TYR A 136 6.67 -6.12 -23.63
N PRO A 137 6.98 -6.93 -24.66
CA PRO A 137 7.10 -8.38 -24.54
C PRO A 137 8.20 -8.84 -23.57
N ASN A 138 9.23 -8.03 -23.36
CA ASN A 138 10.34 -8.32 -22.44
C ASN A 138 10.08 -7.85 -21.00
N SER A 139 8.91 -7.27 -20.72
CA SER A 139 8.55 -6.83 -19.37
C SER A 139 8.26 -8.02 -18.47
N ILE A 140 8.63 -7.91 -17.19
CA ILE A 140 8.24 -8.88 -16.16
C ILE A 140 6.71 -8.99 -16.02
N TRP A 141 5.97 -7.96 -16.42
CA TRP A 141 4.51 -7.90 -16.36
C TRP A 141 3.84 -8.51 -17.61
N ALA A 142 4.57 -8.71 -18.71
CA ALA A 142 4.00 -9.24 -19.94
C ALA A 142 3.51 -10.68 -19.77
N LYS A 143 4.32 -11.52 -19.11
CA LYS A 143 3.95 -12.91 -18.83
C LYS A 143 2.68 -13.00 -17.97
N ASP A 144 2.60 -12.26 -16.86
CA ASP A 144 1.40 -12.29 -16.02
C ASP A 144 0.18 -11.67 -16.72
N SER A 145 0.39 -10.66 -17.58
CA SER A 145 -0.68 -10.09 -18.41
C SER A 145 -1.24 -11.12 -19.40
N GLU A 146 -0.39 -11.94 -20.00
CA GLU A 146 -0.79 -13.04 -20.87
C GLU A 146 -1.58 -14.12 -20.12
N GLU A 147 -1.09 -14.53 -18.94
CA GLU A 147 -1.82 -15.47 -18.07
C GLU A 147 -3.17 -14.89 -17.62
N SER A 148 -3.22 -13.59 -17.31
CA SER A 148 -4.46 -12.89 -16.95
C SER A 148 -5.44 -12.87 -18.12
N LEU A 149 -4.99 -12.62 -19.35
CA LEU A 149 -5.81 -12.71 -20.57
C LEU A 149 -6.43 -14.09 -20.75
N GLN A 150 -5.65 -15.16 -20.52
CA GLN A 150 -6.16 -16.53 -20.58
C GLN A 150 -7.21 -16.78 -19.50
N ARG A 151 -6.96 -16.33 -18.25
CA ARG A 151 -7.92 -16.46 -17.14
C ARG A 151 -9.24 -15.76 -17.44
N ILE A 152 -9.21 -14.51 -17.88
CA ILE A 152 -10.45 -13.76 -18.14
C ILE A 152 -11.15 -14.20 -19.42
N SER A 153 -10.47 -14.87 -20.35
CA SER A 153 -11.10 -15.39 -21.58
C SER A 153 -12.23 -16.39 -21.30
N VAL A 154 -12.22 -17.06 -20.14
CA VAL A 154 -13.26 -18.02 -19.74
C VAL A 154 -14.65 -17.37 -19.68
N TRP A 155 -14.72 -16.06 -19.48
CA TRP A 155 -15.98 -15.33 -19.40
C TRP A 155 -16.66 -15.14 -20.76
N TRP A 156 -15.97 -15.43 -21.88
CA TRP A 156 -16.48 -15.38 -23.25
C TRP A 156 -16.73 -16.77 -23.87
N LYS A 157 -16.70 -17.83 -23.05
CA LYS A 157 -17.16 -19.17 -23.46
C LYS A 157 -18.67 -19.25 -23.38
#